data_AF-A0A9X2FQ08-F1
#
_entry.id   AF-A0A9X2FQ08-F1
#
_cell.length_a   1.000
_cell.length_b   1.000
_cell.length_c   1.000
_cell.angle_alpha   90.00
_cell.angle_beta   90.00
_cell.angle_gamma   90.00
#
_symmetry.space_group_name_H-M   'P 1'
#
loop_
_entity.id
_entity.type
_entity.pdbx_description
1 polymer ?
#
loop_
_entity_poly.entity_id
_entity_poly.type
_entity_poly.pdbx_seq_one_letter_code
_entity_poly.pdbx_strand_id
1 'polypeptide(L)'
;MAVLRFFATAGACAAAALAIGQFMQTGVSRASATPVALPETYPEAPMMIGPMPETAPPAAIAFDRPVQMRAPAPLTRLPVPEARTACDLSFSAEARAGAMAALRLDAPCAPEARVVLRHQGLSVTLLSDAQGRAEALFPALAERAVFMAEAGGETAIASVDLPDMAEWQRVALQWRESDGVSLHALAPGGKPGGAGDLGLATPGTAGATGARVTALGHAAAPAARLAQVYSAPVEEARSLRVEIEVTERNCGAPVLAEMVRSDGVGGLSSLDFEVTLPGCEALGELLVLQNLGAELTLAAR
;
A
#
# COMPACT_ATOMS: atom_id res chain seq x y z
N MET A 1 -40.88 45.82 -27.94
CA MET A 1 -39.75 45.86 -26.98
C MET A 1 -39.36 44.49 -26.41
N ALA A 2 -40.30 43.59 -26.07
CA ALA A 2 -39.97 42.28 -25.48
C ALA A 2 -39.17 41.36 -26.42
N VAL A 3 -39.52 41.31 -27.71
CA VAL A 3 -38.85 40.49 -28.72
C VAL A 3 -37.37 40.89 -28.92
N LEU A 4 -37.09 42.20 -28.88
CA LEU A 4 -35.72 42.72 -29.03
C LEU A 4 -34.83 42.33 -27.83
N ARG A 5 -35.39 42.28 -26.62
CA ARG A 5 -34.67 41.86 -25.40
C ARG A 5 -34.35 40.37 -25.41
N PHE A 6 -35.24 39.54 -25.99
CA PHE A 6 -35.04 38.11 -26.13
C PHE A 6 -33.89 37.77 -27.10
N PHE A 7 -33.85 38.44 -28.26
CA PHE A 7 -32.73 38.24 -29.20
C PHE A 7 -31.39 38.73 -28.64
N ALA A 8 -31.39 39.81 -27.86
CA ALA A 8 -30.18 40.29 -27.19
C ALA A 8 -29.64 39.30 -26.14
N THR A 9 -30.52 38.65 -25.37
CA THR A 9 -30.11 37.65 -24.37
C THR A 9 -29.62 36.36 -25.02
N ALA A 10 -30.31 35.88 -26.06
CA ALA A 10 -29.86 34.70 -26.82
C ALA A 10 -28.50 34.91 -27.48
N GLY A 11 -28.25 36.10 -28.05
CA GLY A 11 -26.96 36.46 -28.62
C GLY A 11 -25.82 36.48 -27.60
N ALA A 12 -26.08 37.00 -26.39
CA ALA A 12 -25.09 37.02 -25.31
C ALA A 12 -24.72 35.60 -24.83
N CYS A 13 -25.69 34.70 -24.70
CA CYS A 13 -25.44 33.30 -24.33
C CYS A 13 -24.62 32.55 -25.40
N ALA A 14 -24.93 32.76 -26.68
CA ALA A 14 -24.18 32.14 -27.78
C ALA A 14 -22.72 32.64 -27.83
N ALA A 15 -22.49 33.94 -27.63
CA ALA A 15 -21.15 34.52 -27.59
C ALA A 15 -20.33 33.98 -26.41
N ALA A 16 -20.93 33.82 -25.23
CA ALA A 16 -20.27 33.23 -24.06
C ALA A 16 -19.88 31.76 -24.30
N ALA A 17 -20.76 30.96 -24.90
CA ALA A 17 -20.47 29.57 -25.22
C ALA A 17 -19.32 29.43 -26.24
N LEU A 18 -19.32 30.28 -27.28
CA LEU A 18 -18.23 30.33 -28.26
C LEU A 18 -16.90 30.78 -27.64
N ALA A 19 -16.92 31.77 -26.75
CA ALA A 19 -15.72 32.25 -26.05
C ALA A 19 -15.10 31.17 -25.15
N ILE A 20 -15.92 30.40 -24.43
CA ILE A 20 -15.46 29.27 -23.59
C ILE A 20 -14.89 28.16 -24.47
N GLY A 21 -15.56 27.83 -25.58
CA GLY A 21 -15.07 26.85 -26.56
C GLY A 21 -13.72 27.25 -27.16
N GLN A 22 -13.55 28.53 -27.51
CA GLN A 22 -12.28 29.02 -28.03
C GLN A 22 -11.18 28.99 -26.96
N PHE A 23 -11.49 29.39 -25.72
CA PHE A 23 -10.55 29.33 -24.60
C PHE A 23 -10.09 27.90 -24.31
N MET A 24 -10.98 26.90 -24.39
CA MET A 24 -10.61 25.50 -24.25
C MET A 24 -9.73 24.99 -25.40
N GLN A 25 -9.96 25.47 -26.63
CA GLN A 25 -9.13 25.07 -27.78
C GLN A 25 -7.75 25.75 -27.79
N THR A 26 -7.64 26.99 -27.27
CA THR A 26 -6.38 27.74 -27.26
C THR A 26 -5.61 27.65 -25.94
N GLY A 27 -6.24 27.17 -24.87
CA GLY A 27 -5.67 27.09 -23.52
C GLY A 27 -4.75 25.90 -23.26
N VAL A 28 -4.71 24.91 -24.16
CA VAL A 28 -3.67 23.87 -24.16
C VAL A 28 -2.44 24.44 -24.88
N SER A 29 -1.80 25.42 -24.25
CA SER A 29 -0.45 25.83 -24.61
C SER A 29 0.49 24.68 -24.28
N ARG A 30 0.81 23.94 -25.33
CA ARG A 30 1.92 23.01 -25.51
C ARG A 30 3.08 23.37 -24.60
N ALA A 31 3.29 22.58 -23.55
CA ALA A 31 4.62 22.44 -22.99
C ALA A 31 5.54 22.04 -24.15
N SER A 32 6.56 22.85 -24.36
CA SER A 32 7.63 22.62 -25.33
C SER A 32 8.20 21.23 -25.09
N ALA A 33 7.74 20.25 -25.87
CA ALA A 33 8.52 19.04 -26.07
C ALA A 33 9.78 19.50 -26.81
N THR A 34 10.86 19.69 -26.08
CA THR A 34 12.21 19.65 -26.66
C THR A 34 12.27 18.37 -27.49
N PRO A 35 12.53 18.45 -28.81
CA PRO A 35 12.70 17.25 -29.60
C PRO A 35 13.91 16.53 -29.03
N VAL A 36 13.69 15.37 -28.42
CA VAL A 36 14.76 14.42 -28.15
C VAL A 36 15.27 14.00 -29.51
N ALA A 37 16.48 14.45 -29.86
CA ALA A 37 17.17 13.97 -31.04
C ALA A 37 17.38 12.46 -30.88
N LEU A 38 16.74 11.68 -31.75
CA LEU A 38 17.08 10.27 -31.92
C LEU A 38 18.57 10.18 -32.27
N PRO A 39 19.33 9.22 -31.72
CA PRO A 39 20.71 9.02 -32.12
C PRO A 39 20.76 8.72 -33.62
N GLU A 40 21.44 9.58 -34.37
CA GLU A 40 21.83 9.33 -35.76
C GLU A 40 22.63 8.02 -35.81
N THR A 41 22.01 6.97 -36.33
CA THR A 41 22.73 5.75 -36.70
C THR A 41 23.56 6.06 -37.93
N TYR A 42 24.84 6.35 -37.74
CA TYR A 42 25.81 6.33 -38.82
C TYR A 42 25.92 4.89 -39.36
N PRO A 43 25.75 4.66 -40.67
CA PRO A 43 26.12 3.39 -41.26
C PRO A 43 27.66 3.29 -41.23
N GLU A 44 28.20 2.54 -40.28
CA GLU A 44 29.60 2.11 -40.35
C GLU A 44 29.82 1.33 -41.65
N ALA A 45 30.89 1.66 -42.35
CA ALA A 45 31.31 0.93 -43.54
C ALA A 45 31.58 -0.54 -43.16
N PRO A 46 31.23 -1.51 -44.03
CA PRO A 46 31.49 -2.91 -43.74
C PRO A 46 32.99 -3.14 -43.64
N MET A 47 33.45 -3.52 -42.45
CA MET A 47 34.81 -4.01 -42.24
C MET A 47 34.95 -5.37 -42.94
N MET A 48 35.85 -5.44 -43.91
CA MET A 48 36.27 -6.69 -44.53
C MET A 48 37.05 -7.51 -43.50
N ILE A 49 36.43 -8.60 -43.03
CA ILE A 49 37.07 -9.60 -42.18
C ILE A 49 38.05 -10.39 -43.05
N GLY A 50 39.35 -10.28 -42.75
CA GLY A 50 40.39 -11.12 -43.38
C GLY A 50 40.18 -12.61 -43.07
N PRO A 51 40.75 -13.53 -43.86
CA PRO A 51 40.50 -14.96 -43.70
C PRO A 51 41.01 -15.44 -42.34
N MET A 52 40.10 -16.02 -41.58
CA MET A 52 40.42 -16.73 -40.34
C MET A 52 41.13 -18.04 -40.72
N PRO A 53 42.22 -18.44 -40.03
CA PRO A 53 42.78 -19.76 -40.23
C PRO A 53 41.73 -20.81 -39.85
N GLU A 54 41.49 -21.73 -40.77
CA GLU A 54 40.54 -22.82 -40.61
C GLU A 54 41.04 -23.78 -39.53
N THR A 55 40.57 -23.56 -38.30
CA THR A 55 40.70 -24.55 -37.24
C THR A 55 39.71 -25.68 -37.52
N ALA A 56 40.26 -26.87 -37.71
CA ALA A 56 39.51 -28.10 -37.94
C ALA A 56 38.35 -28.25 -36.91
N PRO A 57 37.18 -28.75 -37.33
CA PRO A 57 36.06 -28.93 -36.43
C PRO A 57 36.47 -29.89 -35.30
N PRO A 58 36.13 -29.60 -34.04
CA PRO A 58 36.27 -30.59 -32.99
C PRO A 58 35.40 -31.79 -33.36
N ALA A 59 36.00 -32.98 -33.32
CA ALA A 59 35.31 -34.22 -33.57
C ALA A 59 34.01 -34.27 -32.74
N ALA A 60 32.89 -34.56 -33.40
CA ALA A 60 31.61 -34.78 -32.74
C ALA A 60 31.82 -35.83 -31.63
N ILE A 61 31.61 -35.41 -30.38
CA ILE A 61 31.66 -36.33 -29.25
C ILE A 61 30.44 -37.23 -29.40
N ALA A 62 30.67 -38.49 -29.78
CA ALA A 62 29.63 -39.49 -29.86
C ALA A 62 28.99 -39.68 -28.48
N PHE A 63 27.67 -39.45 -28.40
CA PHE A 63 26.87 -39.62 -27.17
C PHE A 63 26.65 -41.09 -26.76
N ASP A 64 27.34 -42.04 -27.38
CA ASP A 64 27.07 -43.48 -27.21
C ASP A 64 28.13 -44.20 -26.38
N ARG A 65 28.80 -43.48 -25.46
CA ARG A 65 29.63 -44.13 -24.44
C ARG A 65 28.80 -44.35 -23.18
N PRO A 66 28.66 -45.60 -22.68
CA PRO A 66 28.05 -45.83 -21.38
C PRO A 66 28.90 -45.15 -20.32
N VAL A 67 28.40 -44.06 -19.76
CA VAL A 67 28.96 -43.43 -18.57
C VAL A 67 28.80 -44.45 -17.45
N GLN A 68 29.93 -44.93 -16.92
CA GLN A 68 29.93 -45.76 -15.71
C GLN A 68 29.32 -44.93 -14.59
N MET A 69 28.11 -45.31 -14.19
CA MET A 69 27.36 -44.67 -13.12
C MET A 69 28.15 -44.89 -11.83
N ARG A 70 28.86 -43.85 -11.38
CA ARG A 70 29.50 -43.88 -10.07
C ARG A 70 28.37 -43.94 -9.05
N ALA A 71 28.35 -44.99 -8.23
CA ALA A 71 27.38 -45.12 -7.15
C ALA A 71 27.35 -43.81 -6.34
N PRO A 72 26.17 -43.26 -6.01
CA PRO A 72 26.09 -42.08 -5.16
C PRO A 72 26.87 -42.37 -3.88
N ALA A 73 27.80 -41.48 -3.53
CA ALA A 73 28.36 -41.52 -2.19
C ALA A 73 27.18 -41.45 -1.21
N PRO A 74 27.14 -42.28 -0.14
CA PRO A 74 26.07 -42.21 0.83
C PRO A 74 26.03 -40.77 1.35
N LEU A 75 24.92 -40.08 1.07
CA LEU A 75 24.70 -38.76 1.64
C LEU A 75 24.75 -38.94 3.16
N THR A 76 25.71 -38.30 3.81
CA THR A 76 25.64 -38.06 5.25
C THR A 76 24.24 -37.54 5.51
N ARG A 77 23.45 -38.26 6.33
CA ARG A 77 22.10 -37.84 6.70
C ARG A 77 22.17 -36.36 7.07
N LEU A 78 21.61 -35.50 6.23
CA LEU A 78 21.24 -34.17 6.65
C LEU A 78 20.36 -34.39 7.90
N PRO A 79 20.61 -33.68 9.00
CA PRO A 79 19.73 -33.76 10.15
C PRO A 79 18.32 -33.53 9.66
N VAL A 80 17.47 -34.55 9.81
CA VAL A 80 16.04 -34.42 9.59
C VAL A 80 15.61 -33.36 10.59
N PRO A 81 15.01 -32.22 10.17
CA PRO A 81 14.51 -31.26 11.12
C PRO A 81 13.58 -32.02 12.08
N GLU A 82 13.91 -31.99 13.36
CA GLU A 82 13.04 -32.58 14.37
C GLU A 82 11.64 -32.04 14.13
N ALA A 83 10.65 -32.93 14.12
CA ALA A 83 9.26 -32.54 14.01
C ALA A 83 9.02 -31.53 15.13
N ARG A 84 8.84 -30.26 14.76
CA ARG A 84 8.45 -29.23 15.71
C ARG A 84 7.21 -29.78 16.39
N THR A 85 7.23 -29.88 17.72
CA THR A 85 6.02 -30.12 18.49
C THR A 85 4.99 -29.14 17.98
N ALA A 86 3.83 -29.65 17.55
CA ALA A 86 2.73 -28.83 17.06
C ALA A 86 2.52 -27.67 18.04
N CYS A 87 2.51 -26.45 17.52
CA CYS A 87 2.22 -25.27 18.30
C CYS A 87 0.79 -25.39 18.80
N ASP A 88 0.58 -25.28 20.11
CA ASP A 88 -0.79 -25.15 20.63
C ASP A 88 -1.28 -23.72 20.41
N LEU A 89 -1.46 -23.36 19.13
CA LEU A 89 -1.79 -22.02 18.69
C LEU A 89 -3.28 -21.76 18.93
N SER A 90 -3.60 -20.84 19.83
CA SER A 90 -4.98 -20.39 20.05
C SER A 90 -5.16 -18.93 19.67
N PHE A 91 -6.28 -18.62 19.03
CA PHE A 91 -6.60 -17.27 18.58
C PHE A 91 -8.09 -16.97 18.80
N SER A 92 -8.38 -15.79 19.35
CA SER A 92 -9.74 -15.37 19.66
C SER A 92 -9.97 -13.91 19.26
N ALA A 93 -11.22 -13.60 18.96
CA ALA A 93 -11.69 -12.26 18.62
C ALA A 93 -12.95 -11.96 19.44
N GLU A 94 -12.94 -10.86 20.17
CA GLU A 94 -14.07 -10.38 20.97
C GLU A 94 -14.57 -9.04 20.42
N ALA A 95 -15.89 -8.90 20.29
CA ALA A 95 -16.51 -7.67 19.83
C ALA A 95 -16.36 -6.53 20.85
N ARG A 96 -16.08 -5.33 20.35
CA ARG A 96 -15.98 -4.09 21.14
C ARG A 96 -16.68 -2.97 20.38
N ALA A 97 -17.17 -1.98 21.14
CA ALA A 97 -17.93 -0.86 20.59
C ALA A 97 -17.14 -0.11 19.51
N GLY A 98 -17.87 0.34 18.48
CA GLY A 98 -17.30 1.02 17.33
C GLY A 98 -16.73 0.05 16.31
N ALA A 99 -17.31 -1.14 16.16
CA ALA A 99 -16.88 -2.20 15.26
C ALA A 99 -15.39 -2.55 15.42
N MET A 100 -14.94 -2.63 16.68
CA MET A 100 -13.56 -2.96 17.03
C MET A 100 -13.50 -4.42 17.46
N ALA A 101 -12.47 -5.15 17.06
CA ALA A 101 -12.19 -6.51 17.51
C ALA A 101 -11.00 -6.50 18.48
N ALA A 102 -11.22 -6.97 19.71
CA ALA A 102 -10.13 -7.29 20.62
C ALA A 102 -9.61 -8.69 20.30
N LEU A 103 -8.39 -8.75 19.80
CA LEU A 103 -7.74 -9.97 19.34
C LEU A 103 -6.74 -10.45 20.38
N ARG A 104 -6.76 -11.75 20.68
CA ARG A 104 -5.79 -12.39 21.57
C ARG A 104 -5.26 -13.66 20.92
N LEU A 105 -3.94 -13.74 20.84
CA LEU A 105 -3.18 -14.89 20.38
C LEU A 105 -2.37 -15.47 21.54
N ASP A 106 -2.39 -16.79 21.68
CA ASP A 106 -1.46 -17.55 22.51
C ASP A 106 -0.72 -18.55 21.62
N ALA A 107 0.60 -18.37 21.49
CA ALA A 107 1.46 -19.12 20.59
C ALA A 107 2.76 -19.49 21.32
N PRO A 108 2.74 -20.43 22.28
CA PRO A 108 3.90 -20.70 23.15
C PRO A 108 5.13 -21.19 22.39
N CYS A 109 4.96 -21.68 21.16
CA CYS A 109 6.05 -22.05 20.25
C CYS A 109 6.77 -20.86 19.59
N ALA A 110 6.22 -19.65 19.72
CA ALA A 110 6.66 -18.44 19.03
C ALA A 110 6.84 -17.27 20.02
N PRO A 111 7.72 -17.39 21.05
CA PRO A 111 8.04 -16.30 21.95
C PRO A 111 8.88 -15.23 21.25
N GLU A 112 8.63 -13.95 21.57
CA GLU A 112 9.36 -12.79 21.03
C GLU A 112 9.45 -12.81 19.49
N ALA A 113 8.41 -13.33 18.86
CA ALA A 113 8.38 -13.66 17.46
C ALA A 113 7.40 -12.79 16.69
N ARG A 114 7.67 -12.69 15.39
CA ARG A 114 6.76 -12.07 14.45
C ARG A 114 5.46 -12.89 14.36
N VAL A 115 4.34 -12.18 14.44
CA VAL A 115 3.00 -12.70 14.14
C VAL A 115 2.43 -11.94 12.94
N VAL A 116 1.99 -12.63 11.90
CA VAL A 116 1.31 -11.99 10.75
C VAL A 116 -0.19 -12.09 10.95
N LEU A 117 -0.84 -10.94 11.10
CA LEU A 117 -2.29 -10.83 11.22
C LEU A 117 -2.88 -10.36 9.89
N ARG A 118 -3.94 -11.02 9.41
CA ARG A 118 -4.63 -10.70 8.15
C ARG A 118 -6.12 -10.49 8.35
N HIS A 119 -6.67 -9.48 7.66
CA HIS A 119 -8.10 -9.16 7.67
C HIS A 119 -8.47 -8.28 6.47
N GLN A 120 -9.41 -8.72 5.62
CA GLN A 120 -9.97 -7.92 4.51
C GLN A 120 -8.91 -7.14 3.69
N GLY A 121 -7.93 -7.85 3.12
CA GLY A 121 -6.84 -7.25 2.35
C GLY A 121 -5.68 -6.71 3.20
N LEU A 122 -5.93 -6.37 4.47
CA LEU A 122 -4.87 -5.95 5.37
C LEU A 122 -3.99 -7.11 5.82
N SER A 123 -2.70 -6.85 5.90
CA SER A 123 -1.70 -7.73 6.52
C SER A 123 -0.79 -6.89 7.39
N VAL A 124 -0.89 -7.02 8.71
CA VAL A 124 -0.07 -6.28 9.68
C VAL A 124 0.80 -7.25 10.48
N THR A 125 1.95 -6.77 10.94
CA THR A 125 2.87 -7.58 11.74
C THR A 125 2.75 -7.21 13.22
N LEU A 126 2.38 -8.14 14.08
CA LEU A 126 2.49 -8.00 15.55
C LEU A 126 3.81 -8.63 16.03
N LEU A 127 4.18 -8.34 17.27
CA LEU A 127 5.28 -8.97 17.99
C LEU A 127 4.72 -9.66 19.24
N SER A 128 4.99 -10.96 19.40
CA SER A 128 4.59 -11.69 20.60
C SER A 128 5.53 -11.41 21.77
N ASP A 129 5.05 -11.62 23.00
CA ASP A 129 5.85 -11.50 24.23
C ASP A 129 6.73 -12.74 24.46
N ALA A 130 7.47 -12.76 25.57
CA ALA A 130 8.33 -13.88 25.97
C ALA A 130 7.56 -15.20 26.25
N GLN A 131 6.23 -15.15 26.34
CA GLN A 131 5.37 -16.32 26.48
C GLN A 131 4.69 -16.68 25.15
N GLY A 132 4.97 -15.95 24.07
CA GLY A 132 4.36 -16.17 22.77
C GLY A 132 2.94 -15.61 22.64
N ARG A 133 2.54 -14.69 23.52
CA ARG A 133 1.23 -14.04 23.46
C ARG A 133 1.29 -12.74 22.70
N ALA A 134 0.23 -12.43 21.96
CA ALA A 134 0.08 -11.14 21.29
C ALA A 134 -1.37 -10.66 21.42
N GLU A 135 -1.55 -9.36 21.62
CA GLU A 135 -2.87 -8.73 21.66
C GLU A 135 -2.93 -7.56 20.68
N ALA A 136 -4.11 -7.32 20.11
CA ALA A 136 -4.36 -6.15 19.26
C ALA A 136 -5.81 -5.70 19.38
N LEU A 137 -6.04 -4.39 19.32
CA LEU A 137 -7.37 -3.82 19.15
C LEU A 137 -7.52 -3.37 17.69
N PHE A 138 -8.31 -4.10 16.91
CA PHE A 138 -8.35 -3.98 15.45
C PHE A 138 -9.68 -3.35 14.98
N PRO A 139 -9.66 -2.21 14.26
CA PRO A 139 -10.85 -1.68 13.59
C PRO A 139 -11.22 -2.57 12.40
N ALA A 140 -12.32 -3.33 12.49
CA ALA A 140 -12.70 -4.27 11.44
C ALA A 140 -13.10 -3.56 10.14
N LEU A 141 -12.94 -4.20 8.99
CA LEU A 141 -13.39 -3.67 7.69
C LEU A 141 -14.66 -4.36 7.20
N ALA A 142 -15.28 -5.23 8.01
CA ALA A 142 -16.51 -5.91 7.67
C ALA A 142 -17.32 -6.27 8.91
N GLU A 143 -18.64 -6.32 8.75
CA GLU A 143 -19.60 -6.71 9.78
C GLU A 143 -19.32 -8.12 10.30
N ARG A 144 -19.15 -9.10 9.42
CA ARG A 144 -18.65 -10.44 9.78
C ARG A 144 -17.14 -10.47 9.57
N ALA A 145 -16.40 -10.21 10.63
CA ALA A 145 -14.96 -10.08 10.56
C ALA A 145 -14.28 -11.44 10.76
N VAL A 146 -13.51 -11.87 9.76
CA VAL A 146 -12.62 -13.04 9.85
C VAL A 146 -11.19 -12.54 9.94
N PHE A 147 -10.46 -13.04 10.94
CA PHE A 147 -9.06 -12.74 11.19
C PHE A 147 -8.24 -14.02 11.09
N MET A 148 -7.06 -13.92 10.47
CA MET A 148 -6.09 -15.01 10.41
C MET A 148 -4.79 -14.55 11.05
N ALA A 149 -4.27 -15.33 12.00
CA ALA A 149 -2.99 -15.08 12.64
C ALA A 149 -2.02 -16.22 12.32
N GLU A 150 -0.83 -15.88 11.84
CA GLU A 150 0.24 -16.83 11.55
C GLU A 150 1.42 -16.61 12.52
N ALA A 151 1.81 -17.66 13.23
CA ALA A 151 2.91 -17.66 14.19
C ALA A 151 3.56 -19.05 14.25
N GLY A 152 4.89 -19.12 14.37
CA GLY A 152 5.61 -20.41 14.50
C GLY A 152 5.53 -21.34 13.28
N GLY A 153 4.96 -20.88 12.15
CA GLY A 153 4.65 -21.70 10.97
C GLY A 153 3.24 -22.32 10.99
N GLU A 154 2.43 -21.97 11.98
CA GLU A 154 1.03 -22.38 12.08
C GLU A 154 0.10 -21.19 11.89
N THR A 155 -1.16 -21.47 11.56
CA THR A 155 -2.20 -20.45 11.33
C THR A 155 -3.43 -20.77 12.15
N ALA A 156 -3.96 -19.78 12.86
CA ALA A 156 -5.22 -19.84 13.57
C ALA A 156 -6.20 -18.79 13.02
N ILE A 157 -7.49 -19.09 13.12
CA ILE A 157 -8.57 -18.24 12.60
C ILE A 157 -9.51 -17.90 13.74
N ALA A 158 -9.89 -16.63 13.82
CA ALA A 158 -10.94 -16.16 14.72
C ALA A 158 -11.96 -15.35 13.92
N SER A 159 -13.24 -15.48 14.26
CA SER A 159 -14.33 -14.73 13.64
C SER A 159 -15.16 -14.03 14.70
N VAL A 160 -15.68 -12.85 14.38
CA VAL A 160 -16.54 -12.07 15.26
C VAL A 160 -17.55 -11.29 14.42
N ASP A 161 -18.79 -11.22 14.90
CA ASP A 161 -19.84 -10.38 14.32
C ASP A 161 -19.83 -9.00 14.98
N LEU A 162 -19.78 -7.96 14.17
CA LEU A 162 -19.68 -6.54 14.52
C LEU A 162 -20.80 -5.77 13.81
N PRO A 163 -22.05 -5.90 14.26
CA PRO A 163 -23.21 -5.31 13.58
C PRO A 163 -23.15 -3.78 13.51
N ASP A 164 -22.44 -3.15 14.44
CA ASP A 164 -22.21 -1.70 14.44
C ASP A 164 -21.30 -1.24 13.30
N MET A 165 -20.64 -2.13 12.54
CA MET A 165 -19.83 -1.79 11.36
C MET A 165 -20.63 -1.00 10.31
N ALA A 166 -21.94 -1.21 10.22
CA ALA A 166 -22.82 -0.46 9.33
C ALA A 166 -22.88 1.05 9.65
N GLU A 167 -22.47 1.46 10.85
CA GLU A 167 -22.38 2.86 11.28
C GLU A 167 -21.00 3.47 10.94
N TRP A 168 -20.03 2.68 10.49
CA TRP A 168 -18.64 3.10 10.25
C TRP A 168 -18.22 2.97 8.79
N GLN A 169 -17.57 4.02 8.29
CA GLN A 169 -16.71 3.93 7.12
C GLN A 169 -15.24 3.90 7.55
N ARG A 170 -14.43 3.12 6.82
CA ARG A 170 -13.01 2.95 7.14
C ARG A 170 -12.13 3.02 5.92
N VAL A 171 -10.96 3.60 6.11
CA VAL A 171 -9.88 3.60 5.12
C VAL A 171 -8.61 3.20 5.81
N ALA A 172 -8.03 2.10 5.38
CA ALA A 172 -6.80 1.55 5.90
C ALA A 172 -5.69 1.70 4.87
N LEU A 173 -4.63 2.43 5.25
CA LEU A 173 -3.39 2.52 4.51
C LEU A 173 -2.40 1.50 5.08
N GLN A 174 -1.83 0.63 4.26
CA GLN A 174 -0.79 -0.32 4.67
C GLN A 174 0.48 -0.21 3.82
N TRP A 175 1.63 -0.46 4.45
CA TRP A 175 2.95 -0.44 3.80
C TRP A 175 3.92 -1.39 4.50
N ARG A 176 5.12 -1.54 3.94
CA ARG A 176 6.21 -2.35 4.50
C ARG A 176 7.36 -1.46 4.92
N GLU A 177 7.95 -1.77 6.08
CA GLU A 177 9.30 -1.36 6.50
C GLU A 177 9.72 0.06 6.06
N SER A 178 8.84 1.04 6.27
CA SER A 178 9.09 2.43 5.92
C SER A 178 8.69 3.32 7.07
N ASP A 179 9.59 4.25 7.40
CA ASP A 179 9.34 5.33 8.34
C ASP A 179 8.72 6.52 7.58
N GLY A 180 8.08 7.43 8.31
CA GLY A 180 7.58 8.69 7.75
C GLY A 180 6.25 8.62 7.00
N VAL A 181 5.62 7.46 6.85
CA VAL A 181 4.28 7.35 6.22
C VAL A 181 3.18 7.65 7.23
N SER A 182 2.31 8.61 6.92
CA SER A 182 1.16 8.99 7.74
C SER A 182 -0.13 9.16 6.93
N LEU A 183 -1.24 8.71 7.52
CA LEU A 183 -2.60 8.92 7.00
C LEU A 183 -3.25 10.08 7.74
N HIS A 184 -3.71 11.05 6.97
CA HIS A 184 -4.39 12.25 7.45
C HIS A 184 -5.81 12.34 6.89
N ALA A 185 -6.76 12.77 7.73
CA ALA A 185 -8.16 12.97 7.39
C ALA A 185 -8.59 14.40 7.74
N LEU A 186 -8.71 15.22 6.71
CA LEU A 186 -8.95 16.65 6.86
C LEU A 186 -10.46 16.95 6.82
N ALA A 187 -10.95 17.67 7.84
CA ALA A 187 -12.32 18.17 7.88
C ALA A 187 -12.59 19.13 6.70
N PRO A 188 -13.86 19.29 6.28
CA PRO A 188 -14.23 20.29 5.28
C PRO A 188 -13.74 21.70 5.66
N GLY A 189 -12.98 22.33 4.77
CA GLY A 189 -12.38 23.66 5.02
C GLY A 189 -11.22 23.67 6.04
N GLY A 190 -10.83 22.51 6.57
CA GLY A 190 -9.68 22.35 7.44
C GLY A 190 -8.36 22.65 6.72
N LYS A 191 -7.29 22.84 7.51
CA LYS A 191 -5.92 23.01 6.98
C LYS A 191 -4.99 21.92 7.50
N PRO A 192 -4.04 21.44 6.69
CA PRO A 192 -3.01 20.50 7.13
C PRO A 192 -2.25 21.00 8.35
N GLY A 193 -2.00 20.12 9.31
CA GLY A 193 -1.37 20.44 10.60
C GLY A 193 -2.19 21.39 11.48
N GLY A 194 -3.40 21.76 11.07
CA GLY A 194 -4.26 22.73 11.74
C GLY A 194 -5.50 22.10 12.36
N ALA A 195 -6.38 22.97 12.88
CA ALA A 195 -7.67 22.52 13.39
C ALA A 195 -8.47 21.77 12.30
N GLY A 196 -8.92 20.56 12.64
CA GLY A 196 -9.64 19.69 11.72
C GLY A 196 -8.78 18.71 10.93
N ASP A 197 -7.45 18.72 11.08
CA ASP A 197 -6.57 17.67 10.57
C ASP A 197 -6.42 16.53 11.58
N LEU A 198 -6.87 15.34 11.19
CA LEU A 198 -6.87 14.14 12.02
C LEU A 198 -5.80 13.17 11.53
N GLY A 199 -4.89 12.79 12.42
CA GLY A 199 -3.85 11.77 12.18
C GLY A 199 -3.43 11.11 13.49
N LEU A 200 -2.35 10.32 13.47
CA LEU A 200 -1.81 9.72 14.70
C LEU A 200 -1.27 10.75 15.69
N ALA A 201 -0.62 11.81 15.19
CA ALA A 201 -0.06 12.88 16.01
C ALA A 201 -1.12 13.92 16.45
N THR A 202 -2.27 13.95 15.76
CA THR A 202 -3.41 14.83 16.06
C THR A 202 -4.66 13.98 16.30
N PRO A 203 -4.68 13.16 17.37
CA PRO A 203 -5.85 12.34 17.68
C PRO A 203 -7.06 13.26 17.91
N GLY A 204 -8.18 12.94 17.27
CA GLY A 204 -9.41 13.74 17.36
C GLY A 204 -9.86 13.92 18.80
N THR A 205 -10.57 15.00 19.08
CA THR A 205 -11.12 15.30 20.42
C THR A 205 -12.36 14.49 20.76
N ALA A 206 -12.88 13.70 19.82
CA ALA A 206 -14.07 12.91 20.01
C ALA A 206 -13.71 11.53 20.56
N GLY A 207 -14.40 11.10 21.61
CA GLY A 207 -14.22 9.81 22.27
C GLY A 207 -14.55 8.61 21.36
N ALA A 208 -14.99 7.49 21.94
CA ALA A 208 -15.24 6.23 21.23
C ALA A 208 -16.22 6.30 20.03
N THR A 209 -16.87 7.44 19.79
CA THR A 209 -17.91 7.67 18.78
C THR A 209 -17.51 8.61 17.64
N GLY A 210 -16.29 9.18 17.61
CA GLY A 210 -15.89 10.13 16.56
C GLY A 210 -14.91 9.59 15.52
N ALA A 211 -14.62 10.40 14.51
CA ALA A 211 -13.55 10.11 13.56
C ALA A 211 -12.18 10.00 14.26
N ARG A 212 -11.41 8.97 13.92
CA ARG A 212 -10.06 8.72 14.46
C ARG A 212 -9.14 8.02 13.48
N VAL A 213 -7.84 8.07 13.73
CA VAL A 213 -6.83 7.24 13.04
C VAL A 213 -6.17 6.32 14.07
N THR A 214 -6.05 5.04 13.76
CA THR A 214 -5.44 4.03 14.62
C THR A 214 -4.27 3.38 13.91
N ALA A 215 -3.13 3.26 14.60
CA ALA A 215 -1.96 2.54 14.09
C ALA A 215 -2.11 1.04 14.35
N LEU A 216 -1.68 0.24 13.39
CA LEU A 216 -1.62 -1.21 13.48
C LEU A 216 -0.24 -1.70 13.05
N GLY A 217 0.20 -2.78 13.68
CA GLY A 217 1.51 -3.38 13.46
C GLY A 217 2.58 -2.85 14.43
N HIS A 218 3.73 -3.52 14.45
CA HIS A 218 4.83 -3.25 15.35
C HIS A 218 6.10 -2.95 14.55
N ALA A 219 6.58 -1.71 14.61
CA ALA A 219 7.70 -1.25 13.79
C ALA A 219 9.04 -1.93 14.12
N ALA A 220 9.20 -2.44 15.35
CA ALA A 220 10.40 -3.19 15.74
C ALA A 220 10.40 -4.66 15.26
N ALA A 221 9.28 -5.15 14.72
CA ALA A 221 9.22 -6.51 14.21
C ALA A 221 9.99 -6.63 12.87
N PRO A 222 10.72 -7.74 12.62
CA PRO A 222 11.37 -7.95 11.33
C PRO A 222 10.35 -8.01 10.19
N ALA A 223 10.65 -7.42 9.01
CA ALA A 223 9.71 -7.41 7.89
C ALA A 223 8.34 -6.81 8.29
N ALA A 224 8.37 -5.74 9.09
CA ALA A 224 7.17 -5.10 9.62
C ALA A 224 6.23 -4.67 8.49
N ARG A 225 4.98 -5.12 8.59
CA ARG A 225 3.88 -4.57 7.83
C ARG A 225 3.08 -3.70 8.77
N LEU A 226 2.95 -2.44 8.41
CA LEU A 226 2.34 -1.41 9.22
C LEU A 226 1.07 -0.95 8.52
N ALA A 227 0.10 -0.48 9.30
CA ALA A 227 -1.07 0.16 8.76
C ALA A 227 -1.57 1.30 9.64
N GLN A 228 -2.25 2.26 9.02
CA GLN A 228 -3.06 3.27 9.70
C GLN A 228 -4.48 3.18 9.20
N VAL A 229 -5.43 3.07 10.13
CA VAL A 229 -6.86 2.96 9.81
C VAL A 229 -7.57 4.20 10.27
N TYR A 230 -8.02 4.99 9.30
CA TYR A 230 -9.02 6.03 9.52
C TYR A 230 -10.39 5.36 9.70
N SER A 231 -11.08 5.66 10.80
CA SER A 231 -12.45 5.23 11.09
C SER A 231 -13.30 6.45 11.36
N ALA A 232 -14.46 6.56 10.72
CA ALA A 232 -15.43 7.63 10.97
C ALA A 232 -16.87 7.13 10.81
N PRO A 233 -17.85 7.80 11.44
CA PRO A 233 -19.26 7.57 11.12
C PRO A 233 -19.52 7.75 9.61
N VAL A 234 -20.46 6.99 9.06
CA VAL A 234 -20.79 7.03 7.62
C VAL A 234 -21.25 8.43 7.15
N GLU A 235 -21.77 9.25 8.04
CA GLU A 235 -22.21 10.63 7.77
C GLU A 235 -21.04 11.63 7.73
N GLU A 236 -19.88 11.29 8.27
CA GLU A 236 -18.74 12.19 8.39
C GLU A 236 -17.78 12.05 7.20
N ALA A 237 -17.89 12.96 6.23
CA ALA A 237 -16.98 13.01 5.09
C ALA A 237 -15.73 13.88 5.39
N ARG A 238 -14.55 13.31 5.15
CA ARG A 238 -13.25 14.00 5.24
C ARG A 238 -12.42 13.74 3.99
N SER A 239 -11.61 14.71 3.58
CA SER A 239 -10.65 14.51 2.50
C SER A 239 -9.41 13.79 3.04
N LEU A 240 -9.05 12.67 2.42
CA LEU A 240 -7.90 11.88 2.83
C LEU A 240 -6.62 12.30 2.11
N ARG A 241 -5.53 12.19 2.85
CA ARG A 241 -4.19 12.49 2.41
C ARG A 241 -3.21 11.49 3.00
N VAL A 242 -2.21 11.14 2.21
CA VAL A 242 -1.04 10.40 2.70
C VAL A 242 0.15 11.33 2.63
N GLU A 243 0.91 11.41 3.71
CA GLU A 243 2.15 12.14 3.77
C GLU A 243 3.29 11.13 3.97
N ILE A 244 4.40 11.32 3.26
CA ILE A 244 5.58 10.47 3.35
C ILE A 244 6.78 11.39 3.59
N GLU A 245 7.32 11.35 4.79
CA GLU A 245 8.56 12.05 5.15
C GLU A 245 9.77 11.30 4.57
N VAL A 246 10.67 12.04 3.95
CA VAL A 246 11.96 11.52 3.47
C VAL A 246 12.89 11.35 4.66
N THR A 247 13.26 10.11 4.95
CA THR A 247 14.13 9.71 6.06
C THR A 247 15.39 9.03 5.52
N GLU A 248 16.40 8.87 6.37
CA GLU A 248 17.63 8.14 6.02
C GLU A 248 17.35 6.68 5.59
N ARG A 249 16.19 6.14 5.98
CA ARG A 249 15.79 4.75 5.73
C ARG A 249 15.00 4.55 4.45
N ASN A 250 14.45 5.61 3.86
CA ASN A 250 13.59 5.50 2.68
C ASN A 250 14.02 6.43 1.51
N CYS A 251 14.99 7.33 1.72
CA CYS A 251 15.47 8.23 0.68
C CYS A 251 15.98 7.48 -0.57
N GLY A 252 15.60 7.97 -1.74
CA GLY A 252 15.94 7.40 -3.05
C GLY A 252 15.31 6.04 -3.35
N ALA A 253 14.46 5.52 -2.45
CA ALA A 253 13.82 4.22 -2.60
C ALA A 253 12.32 4.37 -2.96
N PRO A 254 11.75 3.37 -3.68
CA PRO A 254 10.31 3.31 -3.87
C PRO A 254 9.61 2.93 -2.56
N VAL A 255 8.54 3.66 -2.24
CA VAL A 255 7.59 3.30 -1.18
C VAL A 255 6.35 2.71 -1.83
N LEU A 256 6.08 1.45 -1.46
CA LEU A 256 4.90 0.70 -1.88
C LEU A 256 3.86 0.74 -0.76
N ALA A 257 2.65 1.18 -1.10
CA ALA A 257 1.54 1.20 -0.17
C ALA A 257 0.23 0.78 -0.85
N GLU A 258 -0.67 0.24 -0.05
CA GLU A 258 -2.01 -0.15 -0.46
C GLU A 258 -3.02 0.53 0.44
N MET A 259 -4.10 1.03 -0.17
CA MET A 259 -5.22 1.60 0.54
C MET A 259 -6.44 0.70 0.34
N VAL A 260 -7.03 0.24 1.45
CA VAL A 260 -8.29 -0.52 1.47
C VAL A 260 -9.39 0.37 2.05
N ARG A 261 -10.52 0.45 1.36
CA ARG A 261 -11.70 1.23 1.76
C ARG A 261 -12.86 0.30 2.04
N SER A 262 -13.56 0.57 3.13
CA SER A 262 -14.78 -0.11 3.54
C SER A 262 -15.89 0.93 3.74
N ASP A 263 -17.05 0.70 3.13
CA ASP A 263 -18.24 1.53 3.30
C ASP A 263 -19.10 1.15 4.52
N GLY A 264 -18.77 0.04 5.20
CA GLY A 264 -19.47 -0.44 6.40
C GLY A 264 -20.63 -1.38 6.11
N VAL A 265 -21.19 -1.36 4.89
CA VAL A 265 -22.34 -2.16 4.46
C VAL A 265 -21.96 -3.29 3.48
N GLY A 266 -20.66 -3.55 3.34
CA GLY A 266 -20.11 -4.69 2.60
C GLY A 266 -19.35 -4.31 1.33
N GLY A 267 -19.33 -3.04 0.94
CA GLY A 267 -18.47 -2.55 -0.12
C GLY A 267 -17.03 -2.44 0.34
N LEU A 268 -16.14 -3.14 -0.38
CA LEU A 268 -14.70 -3.04 -0.23
C LEU A 268 -14.06 -2.64 -1.57
N SER A 269 -13.09 -1.75 -1.51
CA SER A 269 -12.23 -1.43 -2.66
C SER A 269 -10.78 -1.27 -2.22
N SER A 270 -9.85 -1.61 -3.09
CA SER A 270 -8.42 -1.42 -2.86
C SER A 270 -7.79 -0.56 -3.95
N LEU A 271 -6.70 0.10 -3.58
CA LEU A 271 -5.93 0.99 -4.44
C LEU A 271 -4.46 0.91 -4.04
N ASP A 272 -3.64 0.39 -4.94
CA ASP A 272 -2.19 0.34 -4.78
C ASP A 272 -1.55 1.61 -5.33
N PHE A 273 -0.49 2.07 -4.67
CA PHE A 273 0.36 3.12 -5.21
C PHE A 273 1.83 2.89 -4.87
N GLU A 274 2.68 3.28 -5.81
CA GLU A 274 4.12 3.28 -5.69
C GLU A 274 4.62 4.71 -5.88
N VAL A 275 5.48 5.17 -4.97
CA VAL A 275 6.07 6.50 -5.04
C VAL A 275 7.56 6.40 -4.82
N THR A 276 8.34 6.88 -5.78
CA THR A 276 9.79 7.03 -5.61
C THR A 276 10.08 8.28 -4.81
N LEU A 277 10.73 8.13 -3.66
CA LEU A 277 11.12 9.26 -2.84
C LEU A 277 12.35 9.99 -3.42
N PRO A 278 12.47 11.32 -3.18
CA PRO A 278 13.70 12.07 -3.42
C PRO A 278 14.92 11.43 -2.76
N GLY A 279 16.12 11.79 -3.21
CA GLY A 279 17.36 11.29 -2.63
C GLY A 279 17.61 11.83 -1.22
N CYS A 280 18.69 11.36 -0.59
CA CYS A 280 19.01 11.68 0.81
C CYS A 280 19.49 13.13 1.02
N GLU A 281 19.51 13.96 -0.04
CA GLU A 281 19.63 15.40 0.05
C GLU A 281 18.35 16.09 0.58
N ALA A 282 17.21 15.43 0.47
CA ALA A 282 15.88 15.96 0.78
C ALA A 282 15.34 15.45 2.14
N LEU A 283 16.22 15.10 3.09
CA LEU A 283 15.80 14.59 4.40
C LEU A 283 14.90 15.59 5.14
N GLY A 284 13.78 15.10 5.67
CA GLY A 284 12.73 15.90 6.31
C GLY A 284 11.74 16.57 5.35
N GLU A 285 11.95 16.47 4.03
CA GLU A 285 10.94 16.87 3.06
C GLU A 285 9.74 15.91 3.09
N LEU A 286 8.58 16.44 2.72
CA LEU A 286 7.31 15.74 2.83
C LEU A 286 6.66 15.60 1.47
N LEU A 287 6.56 14.37 0.98
CA LEU A 287 5.77 14.06 -0.20
C LEU A 287 4.31 13.89 0.20
N VAL A 288 3.41 14.63 -0.47
CA VAL A 288 1.98 14.66 -0.11
C VAL A 288 1.12 14.14 -1.25
N LEU A 289 0.43 13.03 -0.99
CA LEU A 289 -0.56 12.43 -1.89
C LEU A 289 -1.96 12.89 -1.49
N GLN A 290 -2.65 13.52 -2.43
CA GLN A 290 -4.02 14.01 -2.25
C GLN A 290 -4.96 13.36 -3.26
N ASN A 291 -6.26 13.60 -3.12
CA ASN A 291 -7.28 13.07 -4.03
C ASN A 291 -7.20 11.55 -4.15
N LEU A 292 -7.06 10.87 -3.00
CA LEU A 292 -6.97 9.41 -2.91
C LEU A 292 -8.30 8.69 -3.24
N GLY A 293 -9.17 9.33 -4.03
CA GLY A 293 -10.37 8.69 -4.58
C GLY A 293 -10.02 7.61 -5.60
N ALA A 294 -11.02 7.07 -6.28
CA ALA A 294 -10.82 5.97 -7.25
C ALA A 294 -9.87 6.31 -8.41
N GLU A 295 -9.54 7.58 -8.64
CA GLU A 295 -8.52 8.02 -9.59
C GLU A 295 -7.50 8.94 -8.90
N LEU A 296 -6.26 8.46 -8.76
CA LEU A 296 -5.15 9.20 -8.17
C LEU A 296 -4.57 10.22 -9.16
N THR A 297 -4.31 11.43 -8.67
CA THR A 297 -3.40 12.39 -9.35
C THR A 297 -2.19 12.64 -8.45
N LEU A 298 -1.01 12.15 -8.88
CA LEU A 298 0.26 12.38 -8.20
C LEU A 298 0.71 13.83 -8.38
N ALA A 299 0.93 14.56 -7.27
CA ALA A 299 1.54 15.88 -7.27
C ALA A 299 2.77 15.87 -6.36
N ALA A 300 3.97 15.90 -6.93
CA ALA A 300 5.19 16.23 -6.19
C ALA A 300 5.35 17.76 -6.15
N ARG A 301 5.78 18.30 -5.00
CA ARG A 301 6.18 19.70 -4.84
C ARG A 301 7.61 19.77 -4.39
#